data_AF-A0A7W0TB94-F1
#
_entry.id   AF-A0A7W0TB94-F1
#
_cell.length_a   1.000
_cell.length_b   1.000
_cell.length_c   1.000
_cell.angle_alpha   90.00
_cell.angle_beta   90.00
_cell.angle_gamma   90.00
#
_symmetry.space_group_name_H-M   'P 1'
#
loop_
_entity.id
_entity.type
_entity.pdbx_description
1 polymer ?
#
loop_
_entity_poly.entity_id
_entity_poly.type
_entity_poly.pdbx_seq_one_letter_code
_entity_poly.pdbx_strand_id
1 'polypeptide(L)' 'MKTLAEAIAAGPLLFDGAMGSLLYERGVLHTRSYDELNLSQPELIRTVHADYVHAG' A
#
# COMPACT_ATOMS: atom_id res chain seq x y z
N MET A 1 17.06 -9.16 -7.97
CA MET A 1 15.81 -9.34 -7.21
C MET A 1 15.27 -10.72 -7.52
N LYS A 2 14.68 -11.41 -6.54
CA LYS A 2 13.93 -12.64 -6.82
C LYS A 2 12.66 -12.28 -7.59
N THR A 3 12.28 -13.09 -8.56
CA THR A 3 10.94 -13.05 -9.14
C THR A 3 9.89 -13.44 -8.10
N LEU A 4 8.62 -13.14 -8.35
CA LEU A 4 7.53 -13.57 -7.47
C LEU A 4 7.49 -15.10 -7.33
N ALA A 5 7.73 -15.84 -8.41
CA ALA A 5 7.78 -17.31 -8.39
C ALA A 5 8.92 -17.83 -7.50
N GLU A 6 10.10 -17.24 -7.62
CA GLU A 6 11.26 -17.58 -6.76
C GLU A 6 11.02 -17.22 -5.29
N ALA A 7 10.31 -16.12 -5.00
CA ALA A 7 9.99 -15.70 -3.65
C ALA A 7 9.00 -16.67 -2.97
N ILE A 8 7.92 -17.03 -3.67
CA ILE A 8 6.90 -17.97 -3.16
C ILE A 8 7.51 -19.38 -2.97
N ALA A 9 8.40 -19.81 -3.87
CA ALA A 9 9.09 -21.09 -3.72
C ALA A 9 10.03 -21.14 -2.51
N ALA A 10 10.55 -19.99 -2.06
CA ALA A 10 11.43 -19.89 -0.91
C ALA A 10 10.70 -19.89 0.44
N GLY A 11 9.40 -19.61 0.46
CA GLY A 11 8.58 -19.60 1.68
C GLY A 11 7.38 -18.65 1.59
N PRO A 12 6.64 -18.47 2.70
CA PRO A 12 5.54 -17.52 2.77
C PRO A 12 5.99 -16.10 2.42
N LEU A 13 5.16 -15.39 1.66
CA LEU A 13 5.35 -13.99 1.31
C LEU A 13 4.23 -13.16 1.92
N LEU A 14 4.61 -12.14 2.71
CA LEU A 14 3.67 -11.17 3.25
C LEU A 14 3.38 -10.10 2.18
N PHE A 15 2.11 -9.76 2.03
CA PHE A 15 1.65 -8.66 1.19
C PHE A 15 1.14 -7.54 2.08
N ASP A 16 0.83 -6.39 1.47
CA ASP A 16 0.21 -5.27 2.15
C ASP A 16 -1.22 -5.57 2.61
N GLY A 17 -1.80 -4.61 3.33
CA GLY A 17 -3.17 -4.67 3.82
C GLY A 17 -4.12 -3.76 3.05
N ALA A 18 -5.24 -3.42 3.70
CA ALA A 18 -6.26 -2.56 3.11
C ALA A 18 -5.80 -1.11 2.95
N MET A 19 -5.58 -0.66 1.71
CA MET A 19 -5.24 0.73 1.39
C MET A 19 -6.34 1.72 1.81
N GLY A 20 -7.61 1.40 1.54
CA GLY A 20 -8.73 2.29 1.84
C GLY A 20 -8.90 2.60 3.32
N SER A 21 -8.67 1.62 4.20
CA SER A 21 -8.77 1.81 5.66
C SER A 21 -7.71 2.79 6.18
N LEU A 22 -6.46 2.64 5.74
CA LEU A 22 -5.38 3.57 6.11
C LEU A 22 -5.60 4.97 5.52
N LEU A 23 -6.19 5.07 4.32
CA LEU A 23 -6.59 6.35 3.75
C LEU A 23 -7.72 7.01 4.54
N TYR A 24 -8.71 6.24 5.02
CA TYR A 24 -9.77 6.72 5.90
C TYR A 24 -9.21 7.30 7.21
N GLU A 25 -8.30 6.57 7.86
CA GLU A 25 -7.63 7.03 9.07
C GLU A 25 -6.85 8.33 8.86
N ARG A 26 -6.39 8.59 7.64
CA ARG A 26 -5.71 9.81 7.22
C ARG A 26 -6.65 10.87 6.64
N GLY A 27 -7.97 10.72 6.83
CA GLY A 27 -8.97 11.72 6.47
C GLY A 27 -9.41 11.73 5.00
N VAL A 28 -9.01 10.74 4.20
CA VAL A 28 -9.51 10.56 2.83
C VAL A 28 -10.74 9.67 2.86
N LEU A 29 -11.91 10.19 2.48
CA LEU A 29 -13.16 9.42 2.45
C LEU A 29 -13.40 8.76 1.07
N HIS A 30 -14.31 7.78 1.00
CA HIS A 30 -14.68 7.06 -0.23
C HIS A 30 -15.30 7.94 -1.30
N THR A 31 -15.71 9.16 -0.96
CA THR A 31 -16.27 10.11 -1.91
C THR A 31 -15.20 10.69 -2.86
N ARG A 32 -13.92 10.39 -2.62
CA ARG A 32 -12.81 10.78 -3.49
C ARG A 32 -12.34 9.61 -4.34
N SER A 33 -11.81 9.92 -5.53
CA SER A 33 -11.06 8.94 -6.33
C SER A 33 -9.72 8.67 -5.65
N TYR A 34 -9.44 7.40 -5.32
CA TYR A 34 -8.14 7.03 -4.75
C TYR A 34 -7.03 7.03 -5.81
N ASP A 35 -7.36 6.73 -7.06
CA ASP A 35 -6.39 6.73 -8.16
C ASP A 35 -5.84 8.14 -8.41
N GLU A 36 -6.71 9.16 -8.31
CA GLU A 36 -6.33 10.58 -8.37
C GLU A 36 -5.27 10.95 -7.32
N LEU A 37 -5.26 10.30 -6.14
CA LEU A 37 -4.34 10.62 -5.06
C LEU A 37 -2.89 10.30 -5.43
N ASN A 38 -2.66 9.36 -6.34
CA ASN A 38 -1.32 9.10 -6.88
C ASN A 38 -0.73 10.33 -7.58
N LEU A 39 -1.58 11.21 -8.11
CA LEU A 39 -1.16 12.45 -8.79
C LEU A 39 -1.29 13.67 -7.88
N SER A 40 -2.40 13.79 -7.16
CA SER A 40 -2.70 14.98 -6.35
C SER A 40 -2.02 14.99 -4.97
N GLN A 41 -1.78 13.82 -4.38
CA GLN A 41 -1.15 13.67 -3.06
C GLN A 41 -0.21 12.45 -3.01
N PRO A 42 0.81 12.37 -3.87
CA PRO A 42 1.67 11.19 -3.99
C PRO A 42 2.41 10.85 -2.68
N GLU A 43 2.80 11.83 -1.87
CA GLU A 43 3.48 11.57 -0.59
C GLU A 43 2.59 10.84 0.42
N LEU A 44 1.28 11.11 0.41
CA LEU A 44 0.32 10.38 1.24
C LEU A 44 0.31 8.89 0.87
N ILE A 45 0.25 8.59 -0.43
CA ILE A 45 0.23 7.20 -0.92
C ILE A 45 1.56 6.50 -0.63
N ARG A 46 2.69 7.17 -0.82
CA ARG A 46 4.02 6.61 -0.47
C ARG A 46 4.12 6.30 1.02
N THR A 47 3.58 7.17 1.88
CA THR A 47 3.56 6.93 3.33
C THR A 47 2.75 5.68 3.66
N VAL A 48 1.57 5.50 3.06
CA VAL A 48 0.75 4.29 3.28
C VAL A 48 1.51 3.02 2.89
N HIS A 49 2.18 3.01 1.73
CA HIS A 49 3.01 1.86 1.34
C HIS A 49 4.21 1.65 2.28
N ALA A 50 4.87 2.73 2.72
CA ALA A 50 5.98 2.66 3.65
C ALA A 50 5.56 2.09 5.01
N ASP A 51 4.35 2.41 5.47
CA ASP A 51 3.80 1.90 6.73
C ASP A 51 3.56 0.38 6.66
N TYR A 52 3.10 -0.14 5.52
CA TYR A 52 3.00 -1.59 5.32
C TYR A 52 4.37 -2.26 5.29
N VAL A 53 5.34 -1.71 4.55
CA VAL A 53 6.72 -2.24 4.53
C VAL A 53 7.36 -2.22 5.92
N HIS A 54 7.07 -1.19 6.73
CA HIS A 54 7.56 -1.13 8.11
C HIS A 54 6.90 -2.18 9.01
N ALA A 55 5.66 -2.57 8.73
CA ALA A 55 4.93 -3.58 9.48
C ALA A 55 5.39 -5.02 9.18
N GLY A 56 5.96 -5.28 7.99
CA GLY A 56 6.55 -6.57 7.60
C GLY A 56 6.31 -6.93 6.13
#